data_AF-A0AAX3VGL4-F1
#
_entry.id   AF-A0AAX3VGL4-F1
#
_cell.length_a   1.000
_cell.length_b   1.000
_cell.length_c   1.000
_cell.angle_alpha   90.00
_cell.angle_beta   90.00
_cell.angle_gamma   90.00
#
_symmetry.space_group_name_H-M   'P 1'
#
loop_
_entity.id
_entity.type
_entity.pdbx_description
1 polymer ?
#
loop_
_entity_poly.entity_id
_entity_poly.type
_entity_poly.pdbx_seq_one_letter_code
_entity_poly.pdbx_strand_id
1 'polypeptide(L)'
;MTVSGAVDFAQWAAPDLVLTLGERVYNVVPPSVEQARKVIALAARGEVNLRIVRGKIPEAAQQVLATIGPLERPGLGDAAAQMMADGIPVETIDRMHYYAIFYWTRGKEYADALAVALWAPRADAPDGGDGPAPKARARSPRRSGRNTA
;
A
#
# COMPACT_ATOMS: atom_id res chain seq x y z
N MET A 1 14.15 24.10 -40.47
CA MET A 1 14.72 23.30 -39.38
C MET A 1 13.86 23.55 -38.17
N THR A 2 12.91 22.66 -37.91
CA THR A 2 11.91 22.85 -36.82
C THR A 2 11.92 21.57 -36.01
N VAL A 3 12.64 21.61 -34.89
CA VAL A 3 12.62 20.51 -33.91
C VAL A 3 11.28 20.62 -33.19
N SER A 4 10.38 19.69 -33.48
CA SER A 4 9.14 19.54 -32.72
C SER A 4 9.54 19.12 -31.31
N GLY A 5 9.41 20.04 -30.35
CA GLY A 5 9.72 19.78 -28.94
C GLY A 5 8.65 18.86 -28.35
N ALA A 6 8.91 17.55 -28.34
CA ALA A 6 8.11 16.63 -27.56
C ALA A 6 8.21 17.02 -26.07
N VAL A 7 7.07 17.17 -25.41
CA VAL A 7 7.02 17.40 -23.96
C VAL A 7 7.42 16.08 -23.28
N ASP A 8 8.47 16.12 -22.47
CA ASP A 8 8.88 14.98 -21.64
C ASP A 8 8.00 14.90 -20.39
N PHE A 9 7.16 13.87 -20.33
CA PHE A 9 6.27 13.64 -19.21
C PHE A 9 6.86 12.76 -18.10
N ALA A 10 8.10 12.29 -18.24
CA ALA A 10 8.72 11.37 -17.28
C ALA A 10 8.79 11.96 -15.86
N GLN A 11 9.00 13.27 -15.73
CA GLN A 11 9.03 13.96 -14.44
C GLN A 11 7.70 13.96 -13.68
N TRP A 12 6.58 13.70 -14.35
CA TRP A 12 5.26 13.59 -13.72
C TRP A 12 4.82 12.14 -13.51
N ALA A 13 5.64 11.16 -13.91
CA ALA A 13 5.36 9.76 -13.65
C ALA A 13 5.45 9.50 -12.14
N ALA A 14 4.55 8.65 -11.63
CA ALA A 14 4.68 8.17 -10.26
C ALA A 14 5.99 7.37 -10.13
N PRO A 15 6.83 7.65 -9.11
CA PRO A 15 8.06 6.91 -8.94
C PRO A 15 7.78 5.46 -8.53
N ASP A 16 8.72 4.58 -8.84
CA ASP A 16 8.71 3.20 -8.38
C ASP A 16 8.68 3.14 -6.84
N LEU A 17 7.97 2.16 -6.32
CA LEU A 17 8.05 1.79 -4.91
C LEU A 17 9.29 0.93 -4.70
N VAL A 18 10.24 1.44 -3.92
CA VAL A 18 11.45 0.71 -3.52
C VAL A 18 11.17 -0.06 -2.23
N LEU A 19 11.19 -1.40 -2.30
CA LEU A 19 11.07 -2.29 -1.16
C LEU A 19 12.43 -2.86 -0.79
N THR A 20 12.79 -2.76 0.49
CA THR A 20 14.04 -3.31 1.02
C THR A 20 13.74 -4.47 1.96
N LEU A 21 14.49 -5.56 1.81
CA LEU A 21 14.39 -6.75 2.65
C LEU A 21 15.79 -7.32 2.91
N GLY A 22 16.34 -7.03 4.09
CA GLY A 22 17.75 -7.30 4.36
C GLY A 22 18.65 -6.49 3.41
N GLU A 23 19.56 -7.18 2.72
CA GLU A 23 20.45 -6.59 1.72
C GLU A 23 19.82 -6.50 0.31
N ARG A 24 18.62 -7.05 0.13
CA ARG A 24 17.93 -7.08 -1.17
C ARG A 24 17.04 -5.86 -1.36
N VAL A 25 17.01 -5.38 -2.60
CA VAL A 25 16.20 -4.24 -3.03
C VAL A 25 15.34 -4.66 -4.21
N TYR A 26 14.04 -4.41 -4.11
CA TYR A 26 13.05 -4.70 -5.14
C TYR A 26 12.38 -3.41 -5.59
N ASN A 27 12.45 -3.12 -6.89
CA ASN A 27 11.74 -1.99 -7.49
C ASN A 27 10.37 -2.47 -7.97
N VAL A 28 9.33 -1.88 -7.42
CA VAL A 28 7.94 -2.16 -7.79
C VAL A 28 7.44 -0.99 -8.63
N VAL A 29 7.27 -1.23 -9.92
CA VAL A 29 6.75 -0.23 -10.87
C VAL A 29 5.28 0.08 -10.53
N PRO A 30 4.81 1.33 -10.71
CA PRO A 30 3.40 1.65 -10.55
C PRO A 30 2.51 0.72 -11.39
N PRO A 31 1.36 0.27 -10.85
CA PRO A 31 0.49 -0.65 -11.56
C PRO A 31 -0.07 0.00 -12.83
N SER A 32 -0.17 -0.79 -13.90
CA SER A 32 -0.92 -0.39 -15.11
C SER A 32 -2.40 -0.12 -14.76
N VAL A 33 -3.15 0.54 -15.65
CA VAL A 33 -4.59 0.82 -15.42
C VAL A 33 -5.38 -0.46 -15.13
N GLU A 34 -5.07 -1.55 -15.82
CA GLU A 34 -5.71 -2.85 -15.60
C GLU A 34 -5.37 -3.41 -14.22
N GLN A 35 -4.08 -3.39 -13.84
CA GLN A 35 -3.63 -3.86 -12.53
C GLN A 35 -4.13 -2.96 -11.40
N ALA A 36 -4.24 -1.65 -11.62
CA ALA A 36 -4.73 -0.69 -10.63
C ALA A 36 -6.15 -1.03 -10.16
N ARG A 37 -7.03 -1.52 -11.05
CA ARG A 37 -8.37 -1.98 -10.67
C ARG A 37 -8.30 -3.14 -9.67
N LYS A 38 -7.41 -4.11 -9.90
CA LYS A 38 -7.17 -5.23 -8.99
C LYS A 38 -6.62 -4.75 -7.66
N VAL A 39 -5.64 -3.84 -7.68
CA VAL A 39 -5.03 -3.26 -6.47
C VAL A 39 -6.07 -2.50 -5.64
N ILE A 40 -6.94 -1.69 -6.26
CA ILE A 40 -8.03 -0.97 -5.57
C ILE A 40 -9.02 -1.96 -4.94
N ALA A 41 -9.42 -3.00 -5.67
CA ALA A 41 -10.33 -4.01 -5.13
C ALA A 41 -9.72 -4.78 -3.95
N LEU A 42 -8.41 -5.06 -4.01
CA LEU A 42 -7.65 -5.65 -2.90
C LEU A 42 -7.59 -4.73 -1.67
N ALA A 43 -7.40 -3.43 -1.87
CA ALA A 43 -7.41 -2.44 -0.77
C ALA A 43 -8.78 -2.39 -0.09
N ALA A 44 -9.86 -2.33 -0.87
CA ALA A 44 -11.23 -2.37 -0.33
C ALA A 44 -11.49 -3.65 0.50
N ARG A 45 -11.06 -4.82 0.01
CA ARG A 45 -11.10 -6.07 0.79
C ARG A 45 -10.28 -5.97 2.07
N GLY A 46 -9.07 -5.43 1.98
CA GLY A 46 -8.18 -5.27 3.12
C GLY A 46 -8.80 -4.41 4.22
N GLU A 47 -9.39 -3.27 3.87
CA GLU A 47 -10.02 -2.34 4.82
C GLU A 47 -11.23 -2.94 5.53
N VAL A 48 -12.06 -3.71 4.81
CA VAL A 48 -13.19 -4.43 5.39
C VAL A 48 -12.69 -5.52 6.35
N ASN A 49 -11.70 -6.31 5.94
CA ASN A 49 -11.15 -7.39 6.76
C ASN A 49 -10.45 -6.88 8.02
N LEU A 50 -9.80 -5.72 7.94
CA LEU A 50 -9.19 -5.02 9.08
C LEU A 50 -10.21 -4.26 9.93
N ARG A 51 -11.50 -4.31 9.59
CA ARG A 51 -12.60 -3.57 10.26
C ARG A 51 -12.40 -2.05 10.30
N ILE A 52 -11.58 -1.51 9.40
CA ILE A 52 -11.40 -0.06 9.20
C ILE A 52 -12.67 0.52 8.58
N VAL A 53 -13.24 -0.21 7.61
CA VAL A 53 -14.53 0.10 7.01
C VAL A 53 -15.55 -0.93 7.49
N ARG A 54 -16.72 -0.46 7.96
CA ARG A 54 -17.82 -1.32 8.35
C ARG A 54 -18.64 -1.73 7.12
N GLY A 55 -19.13 -2.96 7.11
CA GLY A 55 -20.01 -3.47 6.07
C GLY A 55 -19.35 -4.50 5.17
N LYS A 56 -19.95 -4.72 4.00
CA LYS A 56 -19.52 -5.71 3.01
C LYS A 56 -18.70 -5.06 1.91
N ILE A 57 -17.78 -5.84 1.32
CA ILE A 57 -17.01 -5.42 0.15
C ILE A 57 -18.00 -5.05 -0.98
N PRO A 58 -17.85 -3.89 -1.66
CA PRO A 58 -18.73 -3.53 -2.77
C PRO A 58 -18.76 -4.59 -3.87
N GLU A 59 -19.93 -4.82 -4.49
CA GLU A 59 -20.12 -5.88 -5.48
C GLU A 59 -19.15 -5.77 -6.67
N ALA A 60 -18.94 -4.56 -7.19
CA ALA A 60 -17.97 -4.31 -8.26
C ALA A 60 -16.54 -4.72 -7.85
N ALA A 61 -16.14 -4.50 -6.60
CA ALA A 61 -14.84 -4.95 -6.10
C ALA A 61 -14.80 -6.48 -5.97
N GLN A 62 -15.89 -7.13 -5.55
CA GLN A 62 -15.98 -8.59 -5.50
C GLN A 62 -15.80 -9.23 -6.88
N GLN A 63 -16.43 -8.65 -7.91
CA GLN A 63 -16.28 -9.11 -9.30
C GLN A 63 -14.83 -9.03 -9.76
N VAL A 64 -14.14 -7.92 -9.47
CA VAL A 64 -12.70 -7.79 -9.80
C VAL A 64 -11.86 -8.78 -9.00
N LEU A 65 -12.12 -8.96 -7.71
CA LEU A 65 -11.39 -9.90 -6.85
C LEU A 65 -11.49 -11.34 -7.36
N ALA A 66 -12.62 -11.73 -7.94
CA ALA A 66 -12.81 -13.05 -8.54
C ALA A 66 -11.91 -13.32 -9.77
N THR A 67 -11.37 -12.27 -10.39
CA THR A 67 -10.45 -12.38 -11.53
C THR A 67 -8.99 -12.58 -11.13
N ILE A 68 -8.67 -12.43 -9.84
CA ILE A 68 -7.29 -12.47 -9.35
C ILE A 68 -6.91 -13.93 -9.06
N GLY A 69 -5.86 -14.41 -9.72
CA GLY A 69 -5.36 -15.76 -9.51
C GLY A 69 -4.74 -15.96 -8.11
N PRO A 70 -4.69 -17.20 -7.59
CA PRO A 70 -4.18 -17.48 -6.24
C PRO A 70 -2.69 -17.14 -6.05
N LEU A 71 -1.93 -17.08 -7.13
CA LEU A 71 -0.50 -16.71 -7.13
C LEU A 71 -0.27 -15.29 -7.65
N GLU A 72 -1.32 -14.58 -8.06
CA GLU A 72 -1.20 -13.24 -8.58
C GLU A 72 -0.99 -12.25 -7.44
N ARG A 73 0.01 -11.37 -7.59
CA ARG A 73 0.31 -10.30 -6.63
C ARG A 73 0.30 -8.93 -7.33
N PRO A 74 -0.89 -8.42 -7.72
CA PRO A 74 -1.04 -7.18 -8.47
C PRO A 74 -0.31 -5.97 -7.89
N GLY A 75 -0.20 -5.89 -6.56
CA GLY A 75 0.50 -4.79 -5.88
C GLY A 75 2.02 -4.82 -6.05
N LEU A 76 2.62 -5.97 -6.38
CA LEU A 76 4.07 -6.13 -6.57
C LEU A 76 4.49 -6.23 -8.04
N GLY A 77 3.57 -6.59 -8.95
CA GLY A 77 3.91 -6.85 -10.35
C GLY A 77 5.04 -7.88 -10.48
N ASP A 78 6.02 -7.58 -11.34
CA ASP A 78 7.16 -8.47 -11.62
C ASP A 78 8.08 -8.70 -10.40
N ALA A 79 8.07 -7.79 -9.43
CA ALA A 79 8.87 -7.95 -8.21
C ALA A 79 8.46 -9.20 -7.41
N ALA A 80 7.20 -9.65 -7.52
CA ALA A 80 6.77 -10.90 -6.88
C ALA A 80 7.53 -12.12 -7.43
N ALA A 81 7.75 -12.18 -8.74
CA ALA A 81 8.50 -13.26 -9.37
C ALA A 81 9.98 -13.22 -8.97
N GLN A 82 10.56 -12.02 -8.89
CA GLN A 82 11.94 -11.82 -8.41
C GLN A 82 12.11 -12.30 -6.97
N MET A 83 11.19 -11.92 -6.07
CA MET A 83 11.23 -12.37 -4.67
C MET A 83 11.11 -13.90 -4.54
N MET A 84 10.25 -14.54 -5.36
CA MET A 84 10.14 -16.00 -5.38
C MET A 84 11.42 -16.67 -5.87
N ALA A 85 12.01 -16.16 -6.96
CA ALA A 85 13.29 -16.68 -7.50
C ALA A 85 14.43 -16.54 -6.48
N ASP A 86 14.38 -15.48 -5.69
CA ASP A 86 15.31 -15.19 -4.60
C ASP A 86 15.10 -16.07 -3.35
N GLY A 87 14.08 -16.94 -3.34
CA GLY A 87 13.77 -17.85 -2.24
C GLY A 87 13.12 -17.17 -1.04
N ILE A 88 12.52 -15.98 -1.22
CA ILE A 88 11.79 -15.32 -0.14
C ILE A 88 10.54 -16.15 0.21
N PRO A 89 10.28 -16.41 1.51
CA PRO A 89 9.08 -17.14 1.94
C PRO A 89 7.79 -16.48 1.47
N VAL A 90 6.81 -17.28 1.06
CA VAL A 90 5.55 -16.78 0.50
C VAL A 90 4.82 -15.86 1.47
N GLU A 91 4.83 -16.15 2.78
CA GLU A 91 4.17 -15.25 3.76
C GLU A 91 4.83 -13.87 3.82
N THR A 92 6.15 -13.79 3.64
CA THR A 92 6.89 -12.53 3.56
C THR A 92 6.51 -11.76 2.30
N ILE A 93 6.43 -12.44 1.16
CA ILE A 93 5.99 -11.84 -0.12
C ILE A 93 4.56 -11.30 0.01
N ASP A 94 3.66 -12.07 0.64
CA ASP A 94 2.27 -11.67 0.78
C ASP A 94 2.11 -10.46 1.73
N ARG A 95 2.93 -10.33 2.77
CA ARG A 95 2.99 -9.11 3.60
C ARG A 95 3.50 -7.90 2.83
N MET A 96 4.56 -8.07 2.01
CA MET A 96 5.08 -7.00 1.15
C MET A 96 4.05 -6.60 0.08
N HIS A 97 3.32 -7.56 -0.47
CA HIS A 97 2.21 -7.33 -1.39
C HIS A 97 1.10 -6.53 -0.72
N TYR A 98 0.74 -6.88 0.51
CA TYR A 98 -0.26 -6.14 1.29
C TYR A 98 0.18 -4.68 1.53
N TYR A 99 1.43 -4.46 1.90
CA TYR A 99 1.98 -3.11 2.02
C TYR A 99 1.90 -2.34 0.69
N ALA A 100 2.31 -2.95 -0.42
CA ALA A 100 2.31 -2.31 -1.73
C ALA A 100 0.88 -1.94 -2.19
N ILE A 101 -0.12 -2.78 -1.91
CA ILE A 101 -1.54 -2.47 -2.19
C ILE A 101 -1.95 -1.14 -1.55
N PHE A 102 -1.62 -0.94 -0.28
CA PHE A 102 -1.97 0.29 0.44
C PHE A 102 -1.10 1.47 0.04
N TYR A 103 0.17 1.23 -0.32
CA TYR A 103 1.05 2.27 -0.84
C TYR A 103 0.46 2.89 -2.11
N TRP A 104 0.04 2.06 -3.06
CA TRP A 104 -0.52 2.53 -4.33
C TRP A 104 -1.90 3.18 -4.20
N THR A 105 -2.71 2.77 -3.22
CA THR A 105 -4.11 3.22 -3.13
C THR A 105 -4.34 4.35 -2.12
N ARG A 106 -3.55 4.39 -1.04
CA ARG A 106 -3.71 5.31 0.08
C ARG A 106 -2.47 6.17 0.35
N GLY A 107 -1.36 5.88 -0.32
CA GLY A 107 -0.09 6.59 -0.15
C GLY A 107 0.80 5.99 0.93
N LYS A 108 2.04 6.49 0.97
CA LYS A 108 3.12 5.97 1.81
C LYS A 108 2.78 6.00 3.29
N GLU A 109 2.29 7.12 3.80
CA GLU A 109 2.06 7.31 5.23
C GLU A 109 1.03 6.32 5.77
N TYR A 110 0.00 6.03 4.97
CA TYR A 110 -1.02 5.06 5.34
C TYR A 110 -0.47 3.63 5.30
N ALA A 111 0.28 3.30 4.26
CA ALA A 111 0.91 1.99 4.10
C ALA A 111 1.92 1.71 5.23
N ASP A 112 2.75 2.69 5.58
CA ASP A 112 3.73 2.59 6.66
C ASP A 112 3.03 2.34 8.01
N ALA A 113 1.92 3.06 8.29
CA ALA A 113 1.15 2.87 9.51
C ALA A 113 0.56 1.45 9.62
N LEU A 114 0.07 0.90 8.51
CA LEU A 114 -0.42 -0.49 8.46
C LEU A 114 0.70 -1.52 8.52
N ALA A 115 1.87 -1.23 7.92
CA ALA A 115 3.02 -2.12 7.95
C ALA A 115 3.46 -2.44 9.38
N VAL A 116 3.46 -1.44 10.27
CA VAL A 116 3.79 -1.64 11.69
C VAL A 116 2.90 -2.72 12.31
N ALA A 117 1.60 -2.74 12.01
CA ALA A 117 0.69 -3.77 12.53
C ALA A 117 0.91 -5.15 11.89
N LEU A 118 1.29 -5.19 10.62
CA LEU A 118 1.53 -6.45 9.87
C LEU A 118 2.85 -7.13 10.25
N TRP A 119 3.85 -6.33 10.65
CA TRP A 119 5.20 -6.77 10.94
C TRP A 119 5.55 -6.76 12.44
N ALA A 120 4.65 -6.26 13.30
CA ALA A 120 4.80 -6.41 14.74
C ALA A 120 4.83 -7.92 15.10
N PRO A 121 5.77 -8.36 15.97
CA PRO A 121 5.69 -9.68 16.57
C PRO A 121 4.31 -9.82 17.22
N ARG A 122 3.58 -10.86 16.85
CA ARG A 122 2.29 -11.16 17.47
C ARG A 122 2.58 -11.59 18.91
N ALA A 123 2.71 -10.64 19.82
CA ALA A 123 2.54 -10.93 21.24
C ALA A 123 1.17 -11.58 21.36
N ASP A 124 1.07 -12.71 22.07
CA ASP A 124 -0.17 -13.46 22.27
C ASP A 124 -1.29 -12.48 22.66
N ALA A 125 -2.09 -12.09 21.68
CA ALA A 125 -3.10 -11.06 21.86
C ALA A 125 -4.26 -11.75 22.57
N PRO A 126 -4.61 -11.37 23.81
CA PRO A 126 -5.86 -11.80 24.39
C PRO A 126 -6.99 -11.28 23.50
N ASP A 127 -7.93 -12.17 23.21
CA ASP A 127 -9.06 -11.90 22.34
C ASP A 127 -9.87 -10.70 22.88
N GLY A 128 -10.07 -9.68 22.04
CA GLY A 128 -10.95 -8.53 22.34
C GLY A 128 -10.25 -7.24 22.75
N GLY A 129 -10.20 -6.27 21.83
CA GLY A 129 -9.82 -4.90 22.16
C GLY A 129 -10.20 -3.94 21.03
N ASP A 130 -11.29 -3.21 21.24
CA ASP A 130 -11.73 -2.06 20.45
C ASP A 130 -10.65 -0.97 20.49
N GLY A 131 -9.64 -1.10 19.63
CA GLY A 131 -8.59 -0.10 19.47
C GLY A 131 -9.07 1.01 18.53
N PRO A 132 -9.00 2.30 18.92
CA PRO A 132 -9.42 3.38 18.03
C PRO A 132 -8.52 3.42 16.79
N ALA A 133 -9.15 3.56 15.61
CA ALA A 133 -8.48 3.79 14.33
C ALA A 133 -7.39 4.86 14.45
N PRO A 134 -6.27 4.74 13.70
CA PRO A 134 -5.14 5.65 13.85
C PRO A 134 -5.59 7.08 13.51
N LYS A 135 -5.74 7.90 14.54
CA LYS A 135 -5.94 9.35 14.39
C LYS A 135 -4.65 9.94 13.83
N ALA A 136 -4.74 10.56 12.66
CA ALA A 136 -3.70 11.43 12.15
C ALA A 136 -3.30 12.42 13.26
N ARG A 137 -1.99 12.52 13.52
CA ARG A 137 -1.46 13.42 14.56
C ARG A 137 -1.94 14.84 14.27
N ALA A 138 -2.75 15.40 15.17
CA ALA A 138 -3.15 16.80 15.13
C ALA A 138 -1.88 17.66 15.14
N ARG A 139 -1.69 18.49 14.11
CA ARG A 139 -0.62 19.49 14.09
C ARG A 139 -0.81 20.40 15.30
N SER A 140 0.24 20.51 16.13
CA SER A 140 0.26 21.42 17.28
C SER A 140 -0.09 22.84 16.85
N PRO A 141 -0.94 23.57 17.60
CA PRO A 141 -1.23 24.97 17.29
C PRO A 141 0.03 25.81 17.52
N ARG A 142 0.45 26.57 16.49
CA ARG A 142 1.45 27.62 16.64
C ARG A 142 0.93 28.66 17.61
N ARG A 143 1.57 28.77 18.78
CA ARG A 143 1.35 29.83 19.77
C ARG A 143 1.66 31.19 19.13
N SER A 144 0.63 31.89 18.69
CA SER A 144 0.71 33.29 18.27
C SER A 144 0.92 34.15 19.52
N GLY A 145 2.15 34.60 19.74
CA GLY A 145 2.46 35.61 20.75
C GLY A 145 2.11 37.00 20.23
N ARG A 146 0.99 37.56 20.70
CA ARG A 146 0.71 39.00 20.63
C ARG A 146 1.11 39.59 21.98
N ASN A 147 2.25 40.27 22.04
CA ASN A 147 2.70 40.99 23.23
C ASN A 147 2.36 42.47 23.01
N THR A 148 1.44 43.00 23.82
CA THR A 148 1.17 44.43 23.97
C THR A 148 0.98 44.70 25.46
N ALA A 149 2.03 45.21 26.09
CA ALA A 149 2.02 46.11 27.23
C ALA A 149 3.42 46.73 27.33
#